data_AF-A0A1S3ZW01-F1
#
_entry.id   AF-A0A1S3ZW01-F1
#
_cell.length_a   1.000
_cell.length_b   1.000
_cell.length_c   1.000
_cell.angle_alpha   90.00
_cell.angle_beta   90.00
_cell.angle_gamma   90.00
#
_symmetry.space_group_name_H-M   'P 1'
#
loop_
_entity.id
_entity.type
_entity.pdbx_description
1 polymer ?
#
loop_
_entity_poly.entity_id
_entity_poly.type
_entity_poly.pdbx_seq_one_letter_code
_entity_poly.pdbx_strand_id
1 'polypeptide(L)'
;MAGDKENQNTTNNLDSANLLYMHSSESAGTTLVPVVFDGIGYRSWRRGVLTALPVKNKVGFITGKCKKPNSDYANYDQWSRCDDMVISWILNSLSKDLADSLQYVSDAKELWQELEDRYDQTNGAKLYQLQKEINDLSQGTLDITGYYSKMKRLWEELNTLNAHAQCNLSVYLWCKG
;
A
#
# COMPACT_ATOMS: atom_id res chain seq x y z
N MET A 1 -5.20 -6.65 65.77
CA MET A 1 -4.50 -6.73 64.48
C MET A 1 -5.36 -5.99 63.48
N ALA A 2 -5.06 -4.70 63.29
CA ALA A 2 -5.76 -3.84 62.34
C ALA A 2 -5.28 -4.16 60.93
N GLY A 3 -6.20 -4.20 59.97
CA GLY A 3 -5.91 -4.37 58.57
C GLY A 3 -5.59 -3.04 57.92
N ASP A 4 -4.69 -3.08 56.94
CA ASP A 4 -4.50 -2.01 55.97
C ASP A 4 -4.71 -2.59 54.57
N LYS A 5 -5.82 -2.18 53.95
CA LYS A 5 -5.97 -2.10 52.49
C LYS A 5 -5.57 -0.68 52.12
N GLU A 6 -4.72 -0.51 51.12
CA GLU A 6 -4.83 0.50 50.05
C GLU A 6 -3.64 0.32 49.10
N ASN A 7 -3.90 -0.13 47.88
CA ASN A 7 -4.22 0.70 46.71
C ASN A 7 -2.94 1.12 45.96
N GLN A 8 -2.37 0.17 45.21
CA GLN A 8 -1.41 0.52 44.17
C GLN A 8 -2.20 0.89 42.92
N ASN A 9 -2.36 2.19 42.71
CA ASN A 9 -2.71 2.81 41.45
C ASN A 9 -1.93 2.13 40.32
N THR A 10 -2.61 1.32 39.52
CA THR A 10 -2.10 0.90 38.21
C THR A 10 -2.20 2.14 37.32
N THR A 11 -1.16 2.97 37.38
CA THR A 11 -0.95 4.05 36.42
C THR A 11 -0.92 3.40 35.04
N ASN A 12 -2.01 3.54 34.30
CA ASN A 12 -2.14 3.12 32.91
C ASN A 12 -1.13 3.93 32.09
N ASN A 13 0.10 3.43 32.02
CA ASN A 13 1.06 3.85 31.03
C ASN A 13 0.47 3.37 29.70
N LEU A 14 -0.11 4.31 28.95
CA LEU A 14 -0.64 4.06 27.63
C LEU A 14 0.57 3.75 26.74
N ASP A 15 0.97 2.48 26.72
CA ASP A 15 2.18 2.03 26.06
C ASP A 15 2.13 2.49 24.61
N SER A 16 3.00 3.43 24.25
CA SER A 16 3.11 3.94 22.87
C SER A 16 3.47 2.85 21.86
N ALA A 17 3.84 1.65 22.36
CA ALA A 17 4.06 0.43 21.60
C ALA A 17 2.76 -0.35 21.26
N ASN A 18 1.62 0.00 21.87
CA ASN A 18 0.34 -0.65 21.59
C ASN A 18 -0.07 -0.36 20.14
N LEU A 19 -0.37 -1.42 19.38
CA LEU A 19 -0.80 -1.33 17.98
C LEU A 19 -2.06 -0.49 17.79
N LEU A 20 -2.91 -0.44 18.83
CA LEU A 20 -4.17 0.32 18.85
C LEU A 20 -3.99 1.78 19.33
N TYR A 21 -2.77 2.19 19.67
CA TYR A 21 -2.51 3.58 20.04
C TYR A 21 -2.59 4.48 18.81
N MET A 22 -3.36 5.57 18.89
CA MET A 22 -3.38 6.64 17.90
C MET A 22 -2.64 7.84 18.47
N HIS A 23 -1.59 8.29 17.78
CA HIS A 23 -0.86 9.47 18.20
C HIS A 23 -1.67 10.73 17.84
N SER A 24 -1.64 11.78 18.68
CA SER A 24 -2.44 12.99 18.48
C SER A 24 -2.15 13.76 17.18
N SER A 25 -0.98 13.53 16.58
CA SER A 25 -0.60 14.10 15.27
C SER A 25 -1.09 13.28 14.07
N GLU A 26 -1.68 12.10 14.30
CA GLU A 26 -2.24 11.28 13.24
C GLU A 26 -3.65 11.77 12.89
N SER A 27 -3.86 12.01 11.60
CA SER A 27 -5.16 12.40 11.07
C SER A 27 -5.40 11.68 9.75
N ALA A 28 -6.66 11.48 9.39
CA ALA A 28 -7.04 10.90 8.10
C ALA A 28 -6.50 11.72 6.91
N GLY A 29 -6.31 13.03 7.08
CA GLY A 29 -5.76 13.92 6.05
C GLY A 29 -4.24 13.87 5.89
N THR A 30 -3.52 13.14 6.76
CA THR A 30 -2.08 12.98 6.62
C THR A 30 -1.75 12.10 5.41
N THR A 31 -0.97 12.64 4.48
CA THR A 31 -0.52 11.90 3.29
C THR A 31 0.32 10.69 3.69
N LEU A 32 -0.13 9.49 3.32
CA LEU A 32 0.59 8.23 3.57
C LEU A 32 1.76 8.06 2.61
N VAL A 33 1.51 8.30 1.32
CA VAL A 33 2.48 8.24 0.23
C VAL A 33 2.29 9.49 -0.63
N PRO A 34 3.36 10.23 -0.99
CA PRO A 34 3.23 11.50 -1.71
C PRO A 34 2.74 11.35 -3.16
N VAL A 35 2.86 10.15 -3.73
CA VAL A 35 2.44 9.86 -5.10
C VAL A 35 1.09 9.14 -5.07
N VAL A 36 0.12 9.71 -5.79
CA VAL A 36 -1.21 9.12 -5.98
C VAL A 36 -1.11 7.93 -6.94
N PHE A 37 -1.72 6.80 -6.57
CA PHE A 37 -1.81 5.64 -7.44
C PHE A 37 -3.04 5.72 -8.35
N ASP A 38 -2.80 5.70 -9.66
CA ASP A 38 -3.81 5.80 -10.73
C ASP A 38 -3.99 4.51 -11.54
N GLY A 39 -3.39 3.41 -11.07
CA GLY A 39 -3.35 2.14 -11.78
C GLY A 39 -1.98 1.84 -12.40
N ILE A 40 -1.10 2.83 -12.53
CA ILE A 40 0.27 2.65 -13.04
C ILE A 40 1.28 2.70 -11.89
N GLY A 41 2.30 1.84 -11.94
CA GLY A 41 3.39 1.88 -10.96
C GLY A 41 3.05 1.30 -9.58
N TYR A 42 2.11 0.34 -9.52
CA TYR A 42 1.64 -0.30 -8.28
C TYR A 42 2.78 -0.70 -7.34
N ARG A 43 3.86 -1.31 -7.83
CA ARG A 43 4.99 -1.75 -6.99
C ARG A 43 5.65 -0.61 -6.22
N SER A 44 5.81 0.55 -6.84
CA SER A 44 6.42 1.73 -6.20
C SER A 44 5.49 2.32 -5.14
N TRP A 45 4.21 2.49 -5.48
CA TRP A 45 3.19 2.93 -4.51
C TRP A 45 3.07 1.96 -3.33
N ARG A 46 2.95 0.66 -3.62
CA ARG A 46 2.90 -0.43 -2.65
C ARG A 46 4.12 -0.40 -1.72
N ARG A 47 5.32 -0.19 -2.26
CA ARG A 47 6.54 -0.08 -1.46
C ARG A 47 6.50 1.14 -0.54
N GLY A 48 5.96 2.26 -1.02
CA GLY A 48 5.70 3.45 -0.21
C GLY A 48 4.78 3.16 0.96
N VAL A 49 3.63 2.53 0.72
CA VAL A 49 2.67 2.14 1.78
C VAL A 49 3.32 1.20 2.80
N LEU A 50 4.04 0.17 2.33
CA LEU A 50 4.74 -0.80 3.18
C LEU A 50 5.93 -0.20 3.95
N THR A 51 6.37 1.00 3.60
CA THR A 51 7.42 1.73 4.33
C THR A 51 6.82 2.73 5.32
N ALA A 52 5.68 3.36 4.97
CA ALA A 52 5.02 4.36 5.80
C ALA A 52 4.23 3.75 6.98
N LEU A 53 3.48 2.66 6.76
CA LEU A 53 2.64 2.06 7.82
C LEU A 53 3.43 1.49 9.01
N PRO A 54 4.61 0.87 8.84
CA PRO A 54 5.44 0.44 9.97
C PRO A 54 5.89 1.60 10.88
N VAL A 55 6.21 2.77 10.31
CA VAL A 55 6.59 3.97 11.09
C VAL A 55 5.47 4.42 12.02
N LYS A 56 4.22 4.14 11.64
CA LYS A 56 3.00 4.44 12.40
C LYS A 56 2.54 3.29 13.30
N ASN A 57 3.26 2.18 13.31
CA ASN A 57 2.87 0.93 13.98
C ASN A 57 1.49 0.40 13.52
N LYS A 58 1.15 0.57 12.22
CA LYS A 58 -0.16 0.17 11.65
C LYS A 58 -0.10 -0.92 10.57
N VAL A 59 1.09 -1.43 10.25
CA VAL A 59 1.25 -2.52 9.27
C VAL A 59 0.49 -3.80 9.65
N GLY A 60 0.18 -3.97 10.94
CA GLY A 60 -0.59 -5.10 11.44
C GLY A 60 -2.03 -5.18 10.91
N PHE A 61 -2.63 -4.05 10.52
CA PHE A 61 -3.99 -3.99 9.99
C PHE A 61 -4.06 -4.61 8.59
N ILE A 62 -3.19 -4.16 7.67
CA ILE A 62 -3.16 -4.70 6.30
C ILE A 62 -2.63 -6.15 6.23
N THR A 63 -1.79 -6.57 7.18
CA THR A 63 -1.27 -7.95 7.22
C THR A 63 -2.19 -8.92 7.96
N GLY A 64 -3.22 -8.42 8.65
CA GLY A 64 -4.10 -9.22 9.51
C GLY A 64 -3.46 -9.70 10.82
N LYS A 65 -2.28 -9.20 11.20
CA LYS A 65 -1.70 -9.43 12.54
C LYS A 65 -2.54 -8.76 13.63
N CYS A 66 -3.13 -7.60 13.34
CA CYS A 66 -4.11 -6.93 14.19
C CYS A 66 -5.51 -7.47 13.86
N LYS A 67 -5.89 -8.58 14.51
CA LYS A 67 -7.18 -9.23 14.26
C LYS A 67 -8.34 -8.35 14.74
N LYS A 68 -9.40 -8.29 13.93
CA LYS A 68 -10.67 -7.67 14.29
C LYS A 68 -11.22 -8.35 15.55
N PRO A 69 -11.38 -7.62 16.67
CA PRO A 69 -11.99 -8.17 17.87
C PRO A 69 -13.50 -8.35 17.68
N ASN A 70 -14.15 -9.14 18.55
CA ASN A 70 -15.61 -9.20 18.58
C ASN A 70 -16.18 -7.83 19.01
N SER A 71 -17.35 -7.46 18.48
CA SER A 71 -18.03 -6.18 18.73
C SER A 71 -18.35 -5.94 20.21
N ASP A 72 -18.44 -7.00 21.00
CA ASP A 72 -18.81 -6.93 22.42
C ASP A 72 -17.63 -6.53 23.33
N TYR A 73 -16.40 -6.46 22.81
CA TYR A 73 -15.22 -6.13 23.59
C TYR A 73 -14.92 -4.62 23.59
N ALA A 74 -14.48 -4.10 24.73
CA ALA A 74 -14.14 -2.69 24.93
C ALA A 74 -13.03 -2.15 24.00
N ASN A 75 -12.22 -3.03 23.40
CA ASN A 75 -11.17 -2.65 22.45
C ASN A 75 -11.66 -2.59 21.00
N TYR A 76 -12.90 -2.96 20.69
CA TYR A 76 -13.46 -2.92 19.35
C TYR A 76 -13.49 -1.52 18.78
N ASP A 77 -14.03 -0.55 19.52
CA ASP A 77 -14.11 0.84 19.05
C ASP A 77 -12.72 1.43 18.77
N GLN A 78 -11.74 1.09 19.60
CA GLN A 78 -10.36 1.55 19.41
C GLN A 78 -9.71 0.89 18.19
N TRP A 79 -9.95 -0.40 17.98
CA TRP A 79 -9.51 -1.11 16.78
C TRP A 79 -10.16 -0.53 15.52
N SER A 80 -11.48 -0.29 15.55
CA SER A 80 -12.24 0.26 14.42
C SER A 80 -11.69 1.62 14.00
N ARG A 81 -11.43 2.52 14.96
CA ARG A 81 -10.84 3.84 14.66
C ARG A 81 -9.47 3.74 13.99
N CYS A 82 -8.63 2.77 14.42
CA CYS A 82 -7.33 2.55 13.80
C CYS A 82 -7.49 1.98 12.38
N ASP A 83 -8.42 1.04 12.19
CA ASP A 83 -8.71 0.44 10.89
C ASP A 83 -9.24 1.48 9.90
N ASP A 84 -10.24 2.28 10.30
CA ASP A 84 -10.81 3.39 9.52
C ASP A 84 -9.73 4.40 9.12
N MET A 85 -8.76 4.66 10.00
CA MET A 85 -7.65 5.56 9.71
C MET A 85 -6.69 4.97 8.66
N VAL A 86 -6.40 3.67 8.73
CA VAL A 86 -5.59 2.98 7.71
C VAL A 86 -6.32 2.95 6.36
N ILE A 87 -7.63 2.66 6.36
CA ILE A 87 -8.47 2.73 5.16
C ILE A 87 -8.40 4.12 4.54
N SER A 88 -8.62 5.17 5.35
CA SER A 88 -8.58 6.55 4.91
C SER A 88 -7.23 6.91 4.27
N TRP A 89 -6.12 6.52 4.89
CA TRP A 89 -4.79 6.76 4.36
C TRP A 89 -4.53 6.05 3.03
N ILE A 90 -5.01 4.82 2.88
CA ILE A 90 -4.87 4.08 1.63
C ILE A 90 -5.73 4.74 0.56
N LEU A 91 -7.02 4.95 0.80
CA LEU A 91 -7.95 5.57 -0.17
C LEU A 91 -7.49 6.98 -0.59
N ASN A 92 -7.02 7.80 0.34
CA ASN A 92 -6.49 9.14 0.04
C ASN A 92 -5.20 9.12 -0.79
N SER A 93 -4.52 7.98 -0.88
CA SER A 93 -3.36 7.78 -1.74
C SER A 93 -3.71 7.21 -3.13
N LEU A 94 -5.00 6.99 -3.41
CA LEU A 94 -5.50 6.51 -4.69
C LEU A 94 -6.08 7.67 -5.52
N SER A 95 -6.11 7.50 -6.84
CA SER A 95 -6.89 8.35 -7.72
C SER A 95 -8.38 8.21 -7.38
N LYS A 96 -9.16 9.25 -7.69
CA LYS A 96 -10.58 9.31 -7.33
C LYS A 96 -11.37 8.10 -7.84
N ASP A 97 -11.18 7.73 -9.10
CA ASP A 97 -11.90 6.59 -9.70
C ASP A 97 -11.60 5.27 -8.98
N LEU A 98 -10.35 5.07 -8.56
CA LEU A 98 -9.94 3.89 -7.80
C LEU A 98 -10.49 3.91 -6.37
N ALA A 99 -10.41 5.05 -5.69
CA ALA A 99 -10.96 5.22 -4.36
C ALA A 99 -12.47 4.96 -4.34
N ASP A 100 -13.21 5.53 -5.30
CA ASP A 100 -14.66 5.34 -5.44
C ASP A 100 -15.02 3.85 -5.67
N SER A 101 -14.17 3.11 -6.40
CA SER A 101 -14.37 1.66 -6.62
C SER A 101 -14.09 0.79 -5.38
N LEU A 102 -13.37 1.32 -4.39
CA LEU A 102 -12.90 0.59 -3.20
C LEU A 102 -13.47 1.14 -1.88
N GLN A 103 -14.30 2.19 -1.93
CA GLN A 103 -14.77 2.89 -0.73
C GLN A 103 -15.65 2.05 0.21
N TYR A 104 -16.23 0.96 -0.29
CA TYR A 104 -17.17 0.10 0.45
C TYR A 104 -16.53 -1.16 1.04
N VAL A 105 -15.21 -1.28 0.97
CA VAL A 105 -14.50 -2.43 1.53
C VAL A 105 -14.57 -2.42 3.06
N SER A 106 -14.71 -3.61 3.66
CA SER A 106 -15.14 -3.76 5.06
C SER A 106 -14.08 -3.44 6.10
N ASP A 107 -12.81 -3.70 5.77
CA ASP A 107 -11.67 -3.43 6.64
C ASP A 107 -10.37 -3.19 5.85
N ALA A 108 -9.35 -2.65 6.51
CA ALA A 108 -8.08 -2.31 5.85
C ALA A 108 -7.35 -3.52 5.25
N LYS A 109 -7.58 -4.72 5.79
CA LYS A 109 -6.96 -5.96 5.30
C LYS A 109 -7.60 -6.38 3.98
N GLU A 110 -8.93 -6.38 3.92
CA GLU A 110 -9.68 -6.66 2.69
C GLU A 110 -9.31 -5.65 1.59
N LEU A 111 -9.22 -4.35 1.94
CA LEU A 111 -8.84 -3.30 1.00
C LEU A 111 -7.45 -3.53 0.42
N TRP A 112 -6.49 -3.87 1.28
CA TRP A 112 -5.13 -4.19 0.85
C TRP A 112 -5.09 -5.43 -0.05
N GLN A 113 -5.87 -6.46 0.27
CA GLN A 113 -5.93 -7.69 -0.53
C GLN A 113 -6.51 -7.45 -1.92
N GLU A 114 -7.60 -6.67 -2.03
CA GLU A 114 -8.16 -6.32 -3.35
C GLU A 114 -7.15 -5.58 -4.24
N LEU A 115 -6.36 -4.68 -3.64
CA LEU A 115 -5.32 -3.94 -4.35
C LEU A 115 -4.19 -4.88 -4.82
N GLU A 116 -3.74 -5.80 -3.96
CA GLU A 116 -2.73 -6.81 -4.34
C GLU A 116 -3.24 -7.69 -5.49
N ASP A 117 -4.46 -8.23 -5.37
CA ASP A 117 -5.03 -9.14 -6.36
C ASP A 117 -5.24 -8.45 -7.72
N ARG A 118 -5.73 -7.21 -7.70
CA ARG A 118 -6.04 -6.46 -8.92
C ARG A 118 -4.79 -5.93 -9.63
N TYR A 119 -3.78 -5.45 -8.89
CA TYR A 119 -2.69 -4.66 -9.48
C TYR A 119 -1.30 -5.29 -9.39
N ASP A 120 -1.07 -6.27 -8.51
CA ASP A 120 0.19 -7.03 -8.54
C ASP A 120 0.23 -7.94 -9.78
N GLN A 121 -0.90 -8.61 -10.07
CA GLN A 121 -1.03 -9.51 -11.23
C GLN A 121 -1.11 -8.74 -12.56
N THR A 122 -1.87 -7.64 -12.62
CA THR A 122 -2.04 -6.86 -13.86
C THR A 122 -0.72 -6.31 -14.38
N ASN A 123 0.19 -5.87 -13.51
CA ASN A 123 1.53 -5.46 -13.96
C ASN A 123 2.37 -6.65 -14.46
N GLY A 124 2.22 -7.84 -13.86
CA GLY A 124 2.87 -9.06 -14.36
C GLY A 124 2.34 -9.48 -15.73
N ALA A 125 1.01 -9.49 -15.90
CA ALA A 125 0.36 -9.79 -17.18
C ALA A 125 0.72 -8.75 -18.24
N LYS A 126 0.73 -7.45 -17.91
CA LYS A 126 1.11 -6.38 -18.81
C LYS A 126 2.60 -6.45 -19.21
N LEU A 127 3.48 -6.76 -18.26
CA LEU A 127 4.90 -7.00 -18.53
C LEU A 127 5.10 -8.18 -19.50
N TYR A 128 4.45 -9.31 -19.21
CA TYR A 128 4.50 -10.49 -20.08
C TYR A 128 3.96 -10.20 -21.48
N GLN A 129 2.83 -9.50 -21.56
CA GLN A 129 2.21 -9.10 -22.83
C GLN A 129 3.14 -8.21 -23.66
N LEU A 130 3.79 -7.21 -23.04
CA LEU A 130 4.76 -6.35 -23.71
C LEU A 130 5.99 -7.13 -24.17
N GLN A 131 6.52 -8.04 -23.35
CA GLN A 131 7.62 -8.92 -23.74
C GLN A 131 7.24 -9.82 -24.93
N LYS A 132 6.03 -10.38 -24.90
CA LYS A 132 5.51 -11.19 -25.99
C LYS A 132 5.33 -10.37 -27.27
N GLU A 133 4.72 -9.19 -27.19
CA GLU A 133 4.54 -8.30 -28.34
C GLU A 133 5.86 -7.85 -28.94
N ILE A 134 6.91 -7.64 -28.13
CA ILE A 134 8.26 -7.35 -28.61
C ILE A 134 8.88 -8.58 -29.29
N ASN A 135 8.76 -9.76 -28.69
CA ASN A 135 9.31 -11.00 -29.25
C ASN A 135 8.63 -11.42 -30.56
N ASP A 136 7.32 -11.21 -30.66
CA ASP A 136 6.51 -11.53 -31.83
C ASP A 136 6.56 -10.40 -32.89
N LEU A 137 7.21 -9.27 -32.58
CA LEU A 137 7.28 -8.12 -33.47
C LEU A 137 8.13 -8.47 -34.71
N SER A 138 7.50 -8.43 -35.87
CA SER A 138 8.14 -8.52 -37.17
C SER A 138 7.65 -7.36 -38.06
N GLN A 139 8.44 -6.99 -39.06
CA GLN A 139 8.09 -5.88 -39.96
C GLN A 139 6.77 -6.15 -40.70
N GLY A 140 6.55 -7.38 -41.17
CA GLY A 140 5.32 -7.77 -41.85
C GLY A 140 4.99 -6.86 -43.03
N THR A 141 3.80 -6.27 -43.01
CA THR A 141 3.30 -5.32 -44.03
C THR A 141 3.59 -3.85 -43.70
N LEU A 142 4.23 -3.57 -42.56
CA LEU A 142 4.57 -2.20 -42.16
C LEU A 142 5.75 -1.69 -42.98
N ASP A 143 5.71 -0.40 -43.30
CA ASP A 143 6.88 0.31 -43.78
C ASP A 143 7.94 0.44 -42.67
N ILE A 144 9.17 0.78 -43.05
CA ILE A 144 10.30 0.84 -42.12
C ILE A 144 10.01 1.80 -40.96
N THR A 145 9.38 2.94 -41.25
CA THR A 145 9.03 3.96 -40.27
C THR A 145 7.95 3.46 -39.29
N GLY A 146 6.90 2.80 -39.79
CA GLY A 146 5.84 2.24 -38.97
C GLY A 146 6.32 1.12 -38.06
N TYR A 147 7.17 0.22 -38.59
CA TYR A 147 7.80 -0.82 -37.79
C TYR A 147 8.67 -0.25 -36.67
N TYR A 148 9.57 0.68 -37.00
CA TYR A 148 10.46 1.32 -36.04
C TYR A 148 9.67 2.07 -34.95
N SER A 149 8.62 2.80 -35.34
CA SER A 149 7.77 3.53 -34.39
C SER A 149 7.04 2.59 -33.43
N LYS A 150 6.53 1.45 -33.94
CA LYS A 150 5.87 0.42 -33.11
C LYS A 150 6.84 -0.24 -32.14
N MET A 151 8.05 -0.58 -32.62
CA MET A 151 9.12 -1.13 -31.77
C MET A 151 9.48 -0.14 -30.66
N LYS A 152 9.74 1.12 -31.01
CA LYS A 152 10.13 2.17 -30.07
C LYS A 152 9.05 2.38 -28.99
N ARG A 153 7.77 2.44 -29.38
CA ARG A 153 6.65 2.55 -28.43
C ARG A 153 6.62 1.41 -27.42
N LEU A 154 6.73 0.16 -27.89
CA LEU A 154 6.72 -1.02 -27.01
C LEU A 154 7.92 -1.03 -26.06
N TRP A 155 9.10 -0.63 -26.56
CA TRP A 155 10.31 -0.52 -25.75
C TRP A 155 10.22 0.58 -24.70
N GLU A 156 9.65 1.74 -25.03
CA GLU A 156 9.39 2.82 -24.08
C GLU A 156 8.41 2.37 -22.99
N GLU A 157 7.33 1.69 -23.35
CA GLU A 157 6.35 1.16 -22.40
C GLU A 157 6.98 0.10 -21.47
N LEU A 158 7.77 -0.84 -22.01
CA LEU A 158 8.53 -1.80 -21.20
C LEU A 158 9.54 -1.11 -20.28
N ASN A 159 10.25 -0.10 -20.78
CA ASN A 159 11.20 0.68 -19.99
C ASN A 159 10.52 1.46 -18.88
N THR A 160 9.31 1.99 -19.06
CA THR A 160 8.58 2.61 -17.95
C THR A 160 8.26 1.59 -16.86
N LEU A 161 7.88 0.36 -17.20
CA LEU A 161 7.69 -0.68 -16.19
C LEU A 161 9.00 -1.09 -15.51
N ASN A 162 10.11 -1.13 -16.25
CA ASN A 162 11.40 -1.63 -15.76
C ASN A 162 12.27 -0.57 -15.07
N ALA A 163 12.27 0.69 -15.55
CA ALA A 163 12.95 1.81 -14.91
C ALA A 163 12.33 2.11 -13.53
N HIS A 164 11.02 1.93 -13.37
CA HIS A 164 10.37 1.99 -12.07
C HIS A 164 10.77 0.82 -11.15
N ALA A 165 11.18 -0.33 -11.71
CA ALA A 165 11.76 -1.45 -10.96
C ALA A 165 13.24 -1.21 -10.60
N GLN A 166 14.04 -0.60 -11.48
CA GLN A 166 15.47 -0.32 -11.25
C GLN A 166 15.74 0.93 -10.39
N CYS A 167 14.87 1.94 -10.43
CA CYS A 167 14.95 3.10 -9.54
C CYS A 167 14.75 2.70 -8.07
N ASN A 168 14.04 1.60 -7.81
CA ASN A 168 13.95 1.02 -6.47
C ASN A 168 15.27 0.36 -6.02
N LEU A 169 15.99 -0.35 -6.90
CA LEU A 169 17.25 -1.04 -6.56
C LEU A 169 18.44 -0.08 -6.35
N SER A 170 18.48 1.02 -7.11
CA SER A 170 19.56 2.02 -7.01
C SER A 170 19.48 2.84 -5.71
N VAL A 171 18.28 3.07 -5.15
CA VAL A 171 18.12 3.72 -3.83
C VAL A 171 18.58 2.80 -2.68
N TYR A 172 18.38 1.47 -2.76
CA TYR A 172 18.88 0.55 -1.73
C TYR A 172 20.41 0.49 -1.64
N LEU A 173 21.11 0.74 -2.76
CA LEU A 173 22.58 0.71 -2.79
C LEU A 173 23.21 2.02 -2.31
N TRP A 174 22.50 3.16 -2.40
CA TRP A 174 22.99 4.45 -1.89
C TRP A 174 22.78 4.66 -0.39
N CYS A 175 21.80 4.00 0.24
CA CYS A 175 21.61 4.06 1.70
C CYS A 175 22.41 2.99 2.48
N LYS A 176 23.23 2.18 1.80
CA LYS A 176 24.15 1.20 2.42
C LYS A 176 25.63 1.49 2.16
N GLY A 177 25.96 2.66 1.62
CA GLY A 177 27.32 3.18 1.54
C GLY A 177 27.66 4.02 2.75
#